data_AF-A0A1V8UIP8-F1
#
_entry.id   AF-A0A1V8UIP8-F1
#
_cell.length_a   1.000
_cell.length_b   1.000
_cell.length_c   1.000
_cell.angle_alpha   90.00
_cell.angle_beta   90.00
_cell.angle_gamma   90.00
#
_symmetry.space_group_name_H-M   'P 1'
#
loop_
_entity.id
_entity.type
_entity.pdbx_description
1 polymer ?
#
loop_
_entity_poly.entity_id
_entity_poly.type
_entity_poly.pdbx_seq_one_letter_code
_entity_poly.pdbx_strand_id
1 'polypeptide(L)'
;MQVALIYRPDRFLRGGDHQSFLSKGFPAVRFTEAVEDYKHQHQDPRVQDGVVYGDNIEFVNFEYLQRVTRTNLATMWSAANAPAMPKNVTISQSVGVPATFRNTSLAIVNNLSKFNWNTGNDTLVASYELVWRVSGALQWSHYLNAGNVGTVTADLPKDDLQFGIRAVGKDGKKSPAVFPLPL
;
A
#
# COMPACT_ATOMS: atom_id res chain seq x y z
N MET A 1 4.53 16.57 10.15
CA MET A 1 3.86 16.71 8.83
C MET A 1 2.78 15.66 8.76
N GLN A 2 1.58 15.99 8.30
CA GLN A 2 0.53 15.01 8.05
C GLN A 2 0.54 14.68 6.55
N VAL A 3 0.49 13.39 6.22
CA VAL A 3 0.41 12.92 4.83
C VAL A 3 -1.01 12.48 4.56
N ALA A 4 -1.66 13.11 3.58
CA ALA A 4 -2.96 12.67 3.11
C ALA A 4 -2.78 11.55 2.08
N LEU A 5 -3.31 10.37 2.36
CA LEU A 5 -3.35 9.27 1.40
C LEU A 5 -4.54 9.44 0.47
N ILE A 6 -4.30 9.42 -0.84
CA ILE A 6 -5.34 9.53 -1.86
C ILE A 6 -5.27 8.32 -2.78
N TYR A 7 -6.33 7.50 -2.81
CA TYR A 7 -6.45 6.33 -3.68
C TYR A 7 -6.97 6.72 -5.07
N ARG A 8 -6.21 7.58 -5.75
CA ARG A 8 -6.39 7.89 -7.16
C ARG A 8 -5.02 7.87 -7.84
N PRO A 9 -4.92 7.47 -9.12
CA PRO A 9 -3.63 7.52 -9.81
C PRO A 9 -3.03 8.92 -9.80
N ASP A 10 -3.82 9.98 -10.00
CA ASP A 10 -3.34 11.36 -9.93
C ASP A 10 -4.48 12.39 -9.79
N ARG A 11 -4.12 13.67 -9.71
CA ARG A 11 -5.01 14.83 -9.89
C ARG A 11 -5.54 14.90 -11.32
N PHE A 12 -6.71 15.53 -11.49
CA PHE A 12 -7.28 15.74 -12.82
C PHE A 12 -6.31 16.51 -13.72
N LEU A 13 -6.25 16.10 -15.00
CA LEU A 13 -5.34 16.64 -16.02
C LEU A 13 -3.85 16.45 -15.70
N ARG A 14 -3.50 15.57 -14.75
CA ARG A 14 -2.13 15.28 -14.36
C ARG A 14 -1.79 13.81 -14.55
N GLY A 15 -0.49 13.58 -14.65
CA GLY A 15 0.13 12.27 -14.58
C GLY A 15 1.50 12.39 -13.96
N GLY A 16 2.18 11.26 -13.88
CA GLY A 16 3.54 11.14 -13.36
C GLY A 16 4.11 9.78 -13.67
N ASP A 17 5.43 9.64 -13.51
CA ASP A 17 6.15 8.43 -13.90
C ASP A 17 5.66 7.19 -13.16
N HIS A 18 5.13 7.34 -11.94
CA HIS A 18 4.55 6.25 -11.14
C HIS A 18 3.39 5.53 -11.86
N GLN A 19 2.67 6.20 -12.76
CA GLN A 19 1.58 5.57 -13.52
C GLN A 19 2.09 4.43 -14.41
N SER A 20 3.29 4.56 -14.98
CA SER A 20 3.90 3.50 -15.80
C SER A 20 4.16 2.22 -14.98
N PHE A 21 4.61 2.36 -13.74
CA PHE A 21 4.81 1.25 -12.79
C PHE A 21 3.47 0.61 -12.39
N LEU A 22 2.48 1.44 -12.03
CA LEU A 22 1.14 0.96 -11.70
C LEU A 22 0.52 0.17 -12.86
N SER A 23 0.66 0.65 -14.11
CA SER A 23 0.15 -0.04 -15.31
C SER A 23 0.76 -1.43 -15.54
N LYS A 24 1.94 -1.68 -14.96
CA LYS A 24 2.64 -2.98 -15.01
C LYS A 24 2.44 -3.82 -13.75
N GLY A 25 1.58 -3.38 -12.83
CA GLY A 25 1.27 -4.08 -11.58
C GLY A 25 2.30 -3.87 -10.47
N PHE A 26 3.25 -2.94 -10.62
CA PHE A 26 4.18 -2.60 -9.55
C PHE A 26 3.52 -1.59 -8.60
N PRO A 27 3.59 -1.80 -7.27
CA PRO A 27 3.19 -0.78 -6.31
C PRO A 27 4.04 0.48 -6.50
N ALA A 28 3.38 1.62 -6.69
CA ALA A 28 4.06 2.91 -6.82
C ALA A 28 3.27 4.01 -6.10
N VAL A 29 3.99 4.91 -5.47
CA VAL A 29 3.44 6.05 -4.72
C VAL A 29 4.09 7.32 -5.25
N ARG A 30 3.26 8.33 -5.51
CA ARG A 30 3.71 9.68 -5.85
C ARG A 30 3.49 10.60 -4.65
N PHE A 31 4.53 11.35 -4.29
CA PHE A 31 4.38 12.53 -3.44
C PHE A 31 4.14 13.75 -4.34
N THR A 32 3.11 14.53 -4.02
CA THR A 32 2.78 15.75 -4.76
C THR A 32 2.34 16.81 -3.76
N GLU A 33 2.57 18.07 -4.08
CA GLU A 33 2.01 19.17 -3.32
C GLU A 33 0.48 19.07 -3.26
N ALA A 34 -0.08 19.34 -2.08
CA ALA A 34 -1.51 19.20 -1.83
C ALA A 34 -2.32 20.30 -2.53
N VAL A 35 -1.79 21.52 -2.55
CA VAL A 35 -2.40 22.71 -3.14
C VAL A 35 -1.33 23.41 -3.95
N GLU A 36 -1.37 23.29 -5.27
CA GLU A 36 -0.47 24.00 -6.16
C GLU A 36 -1.00 25.41 -6.43
N ASP A 37 -0.10 26.38 -6.49
CA ASP A 37 -0.38 27.67 -7.09
C ASP A 37 -0.06 27.64 -8.59
N TYR A 38 -1.10 27.68 -9.43
CA TYR A 38 -0.97 27.60 -10.88
C TYR A 38 -0.30 28.81 -11.53
N LYS A 39 -0.13 29.94 -10.82
CA LYS A 39 0.72 31.05 -11.30
C LYS A 39 2.20 30.66 -11.35
N HIS A 40 2.59 29.62 -10.62
CA HIS A 40 3.97 29.17 -10.47
C HIS A 40 4.21 27.78 -11.07
N GLN A 41 3.31 27.31 -11.93
CA GLN A 41 3.39 25.97 -12.49
C GLN A 41 3.22 25.97 -14.00
N HIS A 42 4.22 25.45 -14.73
CA HIS A 42 4.25 25.41 -16.20
C HIS A 42 3.98 26.79 -16.83
N GLN A 43 4.57 27.84 -16.26
CA GLN A 43 4.40 29.21 -16.75
C GLN A 43 5.70 29.72 -17.34
N ASP A 44 5.58 30.42 -18.47
CA ASP A 44 6.66 31.28 -18.97
C ASP A 44 6.83 32.47 -18.01
N PRO A 45 8.05 32.74 -17.52
CA PRO A 45 8.31 33.84 -16.60
C PRO A 45 7.88 35.19 -17.18
N ARG A 46 6.95 35.86 -16.50
CA ARG A 46 6.42 37.17 -16.91
C ARG A 46 5.81 37.91 -15.73
N VAL A 47 5.56 39.20 -15.93
CA VAL A 47 4.68 39.99 -15.06
C VAL A 47 3.44 40.35 -15.86
N GLN A 48 2.28 40.02 -15.32
CA GLN A 48 0.99 40.35 -15.93
C GLN A 48 0.07 40.90 -14.85
N ASP A 49 -0.46 42.10 -15.06
CA ASP A 49 -1.38 42.77 -14.12
C ASP A 49 -0.84 42.84 -12.68
N GLY A 50 0.48 43.03 -12.54
CA GLY A 50 1.18 43.07 -11.25
C GLY A 50 1.47 41.71 -10.62
N VAL A 51 1.09 40.61 -11.26
CA VAL A 51 1.35 39.24 -10.81
C VAL A 51 2.59 38.69 -11.50
N VAL A 52 3.55 38.18 -10.72
CA VAL A 52 4.72 37.45 -11.23
C VAL A 52 4.32 36.00 -11.48
N TYR A 53 4.47 35.55 -12.71
CA TYR A 53 4.32 34.16 -13.12
C TYR A 53 5.68 33.50 -13.31
N GLY A 54 5.74 32.19 -13.08
CA GLY A 54 6.97 31.39 -13.23
C GLY A 54 7.27 30.55 -12.00
N ASP A 55 8.00 29.45 -12.21
CA ASP A 55 8.49 28.55 -11.16
C ASP A 55 9.88 29.01 -10.70
N ASN A 56 9.90 30.09 -9.91
CA ASN A 56 11.12 30.71 -9.43
C ASN A 56 11.41 30.33 -7.98
N ILE A 57 12.69 30.39 -7.60
CA ILE A 57 13.15 30.03 -6.26
C ILE A 57 12.52 30.88 -5.15
N GLU A 58 12.14 32.13 -5.41
CA GLU A 58 11.45 32.97 -4.42
C GLU A 58 10.08 32.44 -3.99
N PHE A 59 9.44 31.57 -4.79
CA PHE A 59 8.15 30.96 -4.47
C PHE A 59 8.29 29.61 -3.75
N VAL A 60 9.51 29.13 -3.55
CA VAL A 60 9.76 27.86 -2.86
C VAL A 60 9.70 28.05 -1.35
N ASN A 61 8.77 27.35 -0.71
CA ASN A 61 8.76 27.22 0.74
C ASN A 61 9.78 26.15 1.20
N PHE A 62 10.99 26.58 1.57
CA PHE A 62 12.08 25.67 1.95
C PHE A 62 11.79 24.82 3.21
N GLU A 63 11.03 25.33 4.17
CA GLU A 63 10.63 24.55 5.36
C GLU A 63 9.65 23.43 5.00
N TYR A 64 8.71 23.71 4.09
CA TYR A 64 7.82 22.68 3.55
C TYR A 64 8.60 21.65 2.73
N LEU A 65 9.47 22.10 1.82
CA LEU A 65 10.35 21.23 1.04
C LEU A 65 11.18 20.31 1.94
N GLN A 66 11.79 20.85 3.01
CA GLN A 66 12.57 20.06 3.96
C GLN A 66 11.71 18.96 4.62
N ARG A 67 10.47 19.25 5.01
CA ARG A 67 9.56 18.27 5.61
C ARG A 67 9.15 17.18 4.61
N VAL A 68 8.88 17.55 3.35
CA VAL A 68 8.60 16.59 2.28
C VAL A 68 9.81 15.69 2.02
N THR A 69 11.01 16.26 1.90
CA THR A 69 12.26 15.53 1.69
C THR A 69 12.54 14.53 2.82
N ARG A 70 12.37 14.95 4.08
CA ARG A 70 12.52 14.04 5.24
C ARG A 70 11.52 12.88 5.19
N THR A 71 10.29 13.14 4.78
CA THR A 71 9.24 12.11 4.67
C THR A 71 9.56 11.10 3.56
N ASN A 72 9.99 11.58 2.39
CA ASN A 72 10.45 10.72 1.29
C ASN A 72 11.61 9.83 1.73
N LEU A 73 12.63 10.44 2.34
CA LEU A 73 13.82 9.71 2.80
C LEU A 73 13.48 8.66 3.86
N ALA A 74 12.64 9.00 4.84
CA ALA A 74 12.19 8.05 5.85
C ALA A 74 11.43 6.87 5.24
N THR A 75 10.59 7.12 4.23
CA THR A 75 9.85 6.08 3.52
C THR A 75 10.79 5.15 2.75
N MET A 76 11.72 5.71 1.99
CA MET A 76 12.72 4.93 1.23
C MET A 76 13.64 4.14 2.15
N TRP A 77 14.13 4.76 3.23
CA TRP A 77 14.97 4.08 4.22
C TRP A 77 14.22 2.93 4.89
N SER A 78 12.96 3.13 5.28
CA SER A 78 12.13 2.07 5.85
C SER A 78 11.94 0.91 4.87
N ALA A 79 11.68 1.20 3.59
CA ALA A 79 11.50 0.17 2.56
C ALA A 79 12.80 -0.60 2.28
N ALA A 80 13.95 0.10 2.20
CA ALA A 80 15.25 -0.51 1.93
C ALA A 80 15.76 -1.41 3.08
N ASN A 81 15.26 -1.19 4.30
CA ASN A 81 15.63 -1.99 5.48
C ASN A 81 14.54 -2.99 5.90
N ALA A 82 13.40 -3.03 5.20
CA ALA A 82 12.35 -4.02 5.46
C ALA A 82 12.66 -5.32 4.69
N PRO A 83 12.10 -6.47 5.12
CA PRO A 83 12.16 -7.69 4.32
C PRO A 83 11.46 -7.53 2.98
N ALA A 84 11.73 -8.45 2.06
CA ALA A 84 11.02 -8.54 0.79
C ALA A 84 9.51 -8.77 0.99
N MET A 85 8.73 -8.32 0.02
CA MET A 85 7.29 -8.60 -0.01
C MET A 85 7.03 -10.10 -0.19
N PRO A 86 6.04 -10.68 0.53
CA PRO A 86 5.57 -12.04 0.27
C PRO A 86 5.15 -12.22 -1.19
N LYS A 87 5.42 -13.39 -1.77
CA LYS A 87 5.08 -13.70 -3.18
C LYS A 87 3.92 -14.69 -3.25
N ASN A 88 3.18 -14.64 -4.35
CA ASN A 88 2.04 -15.54 -4.62
C ASN A 88 1.05 -15.60 -3.46
N VAL A 89 0.68 -14.42 -2.93
CA VAL A 89 -0.29 -14.34 -1.86
C VAL A 89 -1.67 -14.69 -2.41
N THR A 90 -2.33 -15.67 -1.82
CA THR A 90 -3.64 -16.15 -2.26
C THR A 90 -4.63 -16.26 -1.11
N ILE A 91 -5.92 -16.17 -1.45
CA ILE A 91 -7.05 -16.50 -0.56
C ILE A 91 -7.77 -17.71 -1.15
N SER A 92 -8.07 -18.69 -0.28
CA SER A 92 -8.66 -19.96 -0.68
C SER A 92 -10.10 -19.80 -1.17
N GLN A 93 -10.40 -20.45 -2.30
CA GLN A 93 -11.77 -20.62 -2.81
C GLN A 93 -12.43 -21.95 -2.41
N SER A 94 -11.82 -22.69 -1.48
CA SER A 94 -12.31 -24.00 -1.02
C SER A 94 -12.51 -24.09 0.50
N VAL A 95 -12.17 -23.02 1.23
CA VAL A 95 -12.37 -22.89 2.68
C VAL A 95 -13.22 -21.66 2.95
N GLY A 96 -14.18 -21.81 3.86
CA GLY A 96 -15.12 -20.76 4.21
C GLY A 96 -16.06 -20.40 3.09
N VAL A 97 -16.55 -21.38 2.35
CA VAL A 97 -17.35 -21.18 1.14
C VAL A 97 -18.79 -21.63 1.35
N PRO A 98 -19.77 -21.05 0.62
CA PRO A 98 -21.13 -21.57 0.66
C PRO A 98 -21.17 -23.02 0.17
N ALA A 99 -22.15 -23.78 0.63
CA ALA A 99 -22.37 -25.14 0.15
C ALA A 99 -22.71 -25.11 -1.35
N THR A 100 -21.96 -25.85 -2.16
CA THR A 100 -22.20 -25.96 -3.61
C THR A 100 -23.12 -27.13 -3.95
N PHE A 101 -23.08 -28.20 -3.15
CA PHE A 101 -23.87 -29.42 -3.35
C PHE A 101 -24.45 -29.91 -2.02
N ARG A 102 -25.46 -30.80 -2.08
CA ARG A 102 -26.10 -31.37 -0.88
C ARG A 102 -25.14 -32.13 0.05
N ASN A 103 -24.03 -32.64 -0.49
CA ASN A 103 -23.02 -33.40 0.25
C ASN A 103 -21.75 -32.58 0.55
N THR A 104 -21.76 -31.25 0.36
CA THR A 104 -20.60 -30.41 0.72
C THR A 104 -20.31 -30.54 2.21
N SER A 105 -19.03 -30.77 2.56
CA SER A 105 -18.61 -30.94 3.95
C SER A 105 -18.81 -29.66 4.77
N LEU A 106 -19.43 -29.78 5.95
CA LEU A 106 -19.59 -28.65 6.89
C LEU A 106 -18.25 -28.07 7.38
N ALA A 107 -17.16 -28.83 7.28
CA ALA A 107 -15.83 -28.34 7.66
C ALA A 107 -15.33 -27.17 6.80
N ILE A 108 -15.87 -26.99 5.59
CA ILE A 108 -15.51 -25.90 4.69
C ILE A 108 -16.63 -24.86 4.53
N VAL A 109 -17.83 -25.15 5.02
CA VAL A 109 -18.98 -24.23 5.00
C VAL A 109 -18.97 -23.40 6.27
N ASN A 110 -18.20 -22.31 6.25
CA ASN A 110 -18.03 -21.39 7.37
C ASN A 110 -17.55 -20.01 6.86
N ASN A 111 -17.20 -19.10 7.78
CA ASN A 111 -16.67 -17.77 7.45
C ASN A 111 -15.15 -17.67 7.62
N LEU A 112 -14.44 -18.80 7.74
CA LEU A 112 -12.99 -18.78 7.85
C LEU A 112 -12.36 -18.31 6.54
N SER A 113 -11.32 -17.50 6.68
CA SER A 113 -10.51 -17.02 5.56
C SER A 113 -9.13 -17.67 5.65
N LYS A 114 -8.81 -18.50 4.65
CA LYS A 114 -7.51 -19.17 4.55
C LYS A 114 -6.65 -18.49 3.49
N PHE A 115 -5.44 -18.12 3.88
CA PHE A 115 -4.46 -17.47 3.02
C PHE A 115 -3.21 -18.33 2.88
N ASN A 116 -2.54 -18.22 1.73
CA ASN A 116 -1.25 -18.87 1.49
C ASN A 116 -0.31 -17.93 0.77
N TRP A 117 1.00 -18.13 0.94
CA TRP A 117 2.05 -17.39 0.23
C TRP A 117 3.33 -18.21 0.21
N ASN A 118 4.24 -17.84 -0.70
CA ASN A 118 5.56 -18.44 -0.74
C ASN A 118 6.43 -17.86 0.38
N THR A 119 6.94 -18.72 1.25
CA THR A 119 8.08 -18.41 2.11
C THR A 119 9.36 -18.46 1.29
N GLY A 120 10.30 -17.57 1.57
CA GLY A 120 11.59 -17.50 0.87
C GLY A 120 12.77 -17.57 1.83
N ASN A 121 13.98 -17.51 1.27
CA ASN A 121 15.24 -17.52 2.04
C ASN A 121 15.70 -16.09 2.41
N ASP A 122 14.78 -15.13 2.46
CA ASP A 122 15.12 -13.78 2.88
C ASP A 122 15.52 -13.78 4.36
N THR A 123 16.81 -13.60 4.61
CA THR A 123 17.41 -13.65 5.94
C THR A 123 16.93 -12.54 6.88
N LEU A 124 16.28 -11.50 6.34
CA LEU A 124 15.69 -10.42 7.13
C LEU A 124 14.38 -10.85 7.80
N VAL A 125 13.64 -11.79 7.20
CA VAL A 125 12.31 -12.22 7.67
C VAL A 125 12.42 -12.91 9.03
N ALA A 126 11.61 -12.45 9.99
CA ALA A 126 11.38 -13.09 11.27
C ALA A 126 10.00 -13.77 11.34
N SER A 127 8.97 -13.14 10.75
CA SER A 127 7.62 -13.69 10.68
C SER A 127 6.81 -13.03 9.58
N TYR A 128 5.56 -13.48 9.43
CA TYR A 128 4.55 -12.86 8.57
C TYR A 128 3.37 -12.38 9.41
N GLU A 129 2.71 -11.32 8.94
CA GLU A 129 1.46 -10.82 9.51
C GLU A 129 0.36 -10.84 8.46
N LEU A 130 -0.80 -11.40 8.83
CA LEU A 130 -2.06 -11.08 8.17
C LEU A 130 -2.51 -9.71 8.67
N VAL A 131 -2.72 -8.76 7.77
CA VAL A 131 -3.30 -7.45 8.08
C VAL A 131 -4.67 -7.34 7.45
N TRP A 132 -5.58 -6.63 8.13
CA TRP A 132 -6.89 -6.34 7.57
C TRP A 132 -7.41 -4.98 7.98
N ARG A 133 -8.42 -4.53 7.25
CA ARG A 133 -9.15 -3.29 7.48
C ARG A 133 -10.56 -3.40 6.89
N VAL A 134 -11.47 -2.57 7.39
CA VAL A 134 -12.79 -2.41 6.77
C VAL A 134 -12.68 -1.72 5.41
N SER A 135 -13.61 -2.03 4.51
CA SER A 135 -13.72 -1.33 3.23
C SER A 135 -13.91 0.18 3.45
N GLY A 136 -13.04 0.98 2.83
CA GLY A 136 -13.00 2.44 2.98
C GLY A 136 -11.94 2.98 3.96
N ALA A 137 -11.36 2.13 4.81
CA ALA A 137 -10.21 2.53 5.61
C ALA A 137 -8.95 2.67 4.75
N LEU A 138 -8.22 3.79 4.90
CA LEU A 138 -7.00 4.05 4.13
C LEU A 138 -5.77 3.32 4.68
N GLN A 139 -5.77 2.97 5.96
CA GLN A 139 -4.68 2.29 6.64
C GLN A 139 -5.12 0.92 7.15
N TRP A 140 -4.16 -0.01 7.29
CA TRP A 140 -4.39 -1.26 8.00
C TRP A 140 -4.71 -0.97 9.47
N SER A 141 -5.83 -1.49 9.97
CA SER A 141 -6.28 -1.22 11.34
C SER A 141 -6.04 -2.39 12.29
N HIS A 142 -5.84 -3.59 11.76
CA HIS A 142 -5.61 -4.80 12.55
C HIS A 142 -4.53 -5.68 11.94
N TYR A 143 -3.98 -6.56 12.77
CA TYR A 143 -3.05 -7.58 12.33
C TYR A 143 -3.14 -8.83 13.20
N LEU A 144 -2.70 -9.96 12.63
CA LEU A 144 -2.52 -11.25 13.27
C LEU A 144 -1.13 -11.75 12.87
N ASN A 145 -0.29 -12.06 13.86
CA ASN A 145 1.01 -12.66 13.59
C ASN A 145 0.82 -14.12 13.20
N ALA A 146 1.18 -14.45 11.96
CA ALA A 146 1.10 -15.81 11.43
C ALA A 146 2.34 -16.66 11.79
N GLY A 147 3.41 -16.03 12.31
CA GLY A 147 4.70 -16.69 12.50
C GLY A 147 5.48 -16.82 11.19
N ASN A 148 6.56 -17.61 11.19
CA ASN A 148 7.39 -17.83 10.01
C ASN A 148 6.91 -19.05 9.20
N VAL A 149 5.68 -18.97 8.70
CA VAL A 149 5.04 -20.02 7.88
C VAL A 149 4.43 -19.40 6.61
N GLY A 150 4.01 -20.24 5.66
CA GLY A 150 3.41 -19.82 4.38
C GLY A 150 1.88 -19.89 4.32
N THR A 151 1.20 -19.99 5.47
CA THR A 151 -0.25 -20.15 5.52
C THR A 151 -0.83 -19.61 6.82
N VAL A 152 -2.06 -19.11 6.77
CA VAL A 152 -2.84 -18.75 7.96
C VAL A 152 -4.32 -18.93 7.68
N THR A 153 -5.07 -19.40 8.67
CA THR A 153 -6.54 -19.42 8.63
C THR A 153 -7.04 -18.54 9.77
N ALA A 154 -7.93 -17.61 9.46
CA ALA A 154 -8.48 -16.66 10.43
C ALA A 154 -10.02 -16.69 10.38
N ASP A 155 -10.65 -16.56 11.55
CA ASP A 155 -12.10 -16.36 11.67
C ASP A 155 -12.44 -14.88 11.41
N LEU A 156 -12.30 -14.50 10.14
CA LEU A 156 -12.50 -13.14 9.65
C LEU A 156 -13.36 -13.22 8.38
N PRO A 157 -14.51 -12.53 8.32
CA PRO A 157 -15.39 -12.57 7.17
C PRO A 157 -14.72 -11.87 5.98
N LYS A 158 -14.47 -12.62 4.90
CA LYS A 158 -13.81 -12.07 3.71
C LYS A 158 -14.65 -11.12 2.87
N ASP A 159 -15.96 -11.09 3.10
CA ASP A 159 -16.89 -10.28 2.32
C ASP A 159 -16.88 -8.80 2.74
N ASP A 160 -16.56 -8.51 4.01
CA ASP A 160 -16.59 -7.14 4.58
C ASP A 160 -15.20 -6.51 4.77
N LEU A 161 -14.14 -7.31 4.62
CA LEU A 161 -12.78 -6.95 4.97
C LEU A 161 -11.84 -6.98 3.77
N GLN A 162 -10.90 -6.05 3.76
CA GLN A 162 -9.73 -6.10 2.89
C GLN A 162 -8.56 -6.72 3.64
N PHE A 163 -7.80 -7.59 2.98
CA PHE A 163 -6.66 -8.29 3.58
C PHE A 163 -5.36 -8.01 2.83
N GLY A 164 -4.26 -8.19 3.54
CA GLY A 164 -2.95 -8.34 2.93
C GLY A 164 -2.04 -9.19 3.81
N ILE A 165 -1.00 -9.75 3.21
CA ILE A 165 0.09 -10.41 3.94
C ILE A 165 1.33 -9.53 3.84
N ARG A 166 1.99 -9.27 4.96
CA ARG A 166 3.30 -8.60 4.99
C ARG A 166 4.33 -9.42 5.74
N ALA A 167 5.60 -9.24 5.38
CA ALA A 167 6.72 -9.80 6.12
C ALA A 167 7.14 -8.82 7.23
N VAL A 168 7.57 -9.38 8.36
CA VAL A 168 8.13 -8.64 9.50
C VAL A 168 9.58 -9.05 9.66
N GLY A 169 10.45 -8.05 9.72
CA GLY A 169 11.88 -8.23 9.88
C GLY A 169 12.27 -8.51 11.32
N LYS A 170 13.47 -9.07 11.51
CA LYS A 170 14.06 -9.29 12.84
C LYS A 170 14.22 -8.02 13.66
N ASP A 171 14.29 -6.88 12.99
CA ASP A 171 14.37 -5.54 13.58
C ASP A 171 13.00 -4.84 13.71
N GLY A 172 11.90 -5.56 13.45
CA GLY A 172 10.54 -5.07 13.51
C GLY A 172 10.07 -4.27 12.29
N LYS A 173 10.95 -3.99 11.30
CA LYS A 173 10.54 -3.30 10.07
C LYS A 173 9.66 -4.21 9.22
N LYS A 174 8.70 -3.63 8.50
CA LYS A 174 7.66 -4.39 7.82
C LYS A 174 7.65 -4.06 6.34
N SER A 175 7.53 -5.11 5.52
CA SER A 175 7.32 -4.91 4.09
C SER A 175 5.92 -4.34 3.81
N PRO A 176 5.69 -3.76 2.63
CA PRO A 176 4.33 -3.48 2.19
C PRO A 176 3.49 -4.75 2.20
N ALA A 177 2.21 -4.62 2.58
CA ALA A 177 1.28 -5.73 2.53
C ALA A 177 0.86 -6.02 1.08
N VAL A 178 0.86 -7.29 0.72
CA VAL A 178 0.46 -7.78 -0.60
C VAL A 178 -0.97 -8.30 -0.51
N PHE A 179 -1.83 -7.79 -1.39
CA PHE A 179 -3.22 -8.25 -1.49
C PHE A 179 -3.28 -9.69 -2.01
N PRO A 180 -4.12 -10.55 -1.41
CA PRO A 180 -4.32 -11.90 -1.91
C PRO A 180 -5.12 -11.91 -3.21
N LEU A 181 -4.79 -12.83 -4.10
CA LEU A 181 -5.64 -13.18 -5.25
C LEU A 181 -6.41 -14.48 -4.98
N PRO A 182 -7.62 -14.65 -5.49
CA PRO A 182 -8.35 -15.92 -5.36
C PRO A 182 -7.57 -17.06 -6.02
N LEU A 183 -7.40 -18.19 -5.30
CA LEU A 183 -6.85 -19.44 -5.82
C LEU A 183 -7.54 -20.66 -5.20
#